data_AF-A0A151B696-F1
#
_entry.id   AF-A0A151B696-F1
#
_cell.length_a   1.000
_cell.length_b   1.000
_cell.length_c   1.000
_cell.angle_alpha   90.00
_cell.angle_beta   90.00
_cell.angle_gamma   90.00
#
_symmetry.space_group_name_H-M   'P 1'
#
loop_
_entity.id
_entity.type
_entity.pdbx_description
1 polymer ?
#
loop_
_entity_poly.entity_id
_entity_poly.type
_entity_poly.pdbx_seq_one_letter_code
_entity_poly.pdbx_strand_id
1 'polypeptide(L)'
;MPGYSYDVEGEAIAYGYIKLKHHIKREHGVIVNHKKMHRLCKELDILRLQREIKEKTKKHIAVNRTITGSNQLWEMDLKYGYIHGKDIFFM
;
A
#
# COMPACT_ATOMS: atom_id res chain seq x y z
N MET A 1 -17.64 26.66 14.91
CA MET A 1 -16.71 26.12 13.89
C MET A 1 -15.37 25.94 14.58
N PRO A 2 -14.82 24.72 14.69
CA PRO A 2 -13.57 24.53 15.41
C PRO A 2 -12.45 25.17 14.58
N GLY A 3 -11.70 26.07 15.21
CA GLY A 3 -10.63 26.81 14.59
C GLY A 3 -9.49 25.89 14.16
N TYR A 4 -9.35 25.69 12.87
CA TYR A 4 -8.15 25.15 12.26
C TYR A 4 -7.24 26.31 11.86
N SER A 5 -5.95 26.19 12.16
CA SER A 5 -4.91 27.09 11.65
C SER A 5 -4.88 27.02 10.12
N TYR A 6 -4.92 28.18 9.45
CA TYR A 6 -4.92 28.36 7.99
C TYR A 6 -3.86 27.53 7.23
N ASP A 7 -2.79 27.11 7.89
CA ASP A 7 -1.71 26.29 7.31
C ASP A 7 -2.11 24.84 6.99
N VAL A 8 -3.11 24.30 7.70
CA VAL A 8 -3.56 22.91 7.52
C VAL A 8 -4.48 22.78 6.31
N GLU A 9 -5.20 23.85 5.93
CA GLU A 9 -6.10 23.87 4.77
C GLU A 9 -5.38 24.12 3.42
N GLY A 10 -4.12 24.54 3.44
CA GLY A 10 -3.31 24.80 2.25
C GLY A 10 -2.43 23.62 1.81
N GLU A 11 -1.13 23.88 1.69
CA GLU A 11 -0.12 22.91 1.23
C GLU A 11 -0.05 21.63 2.09
N ALA A 12 -0.46 21.70 3.35
CA ALA A 12 -0.34 20.59 4.30
C ALA A 12 -1.45 19.53 4.22
N ILE A 13 -2.56 19.77 3.50
CA ILE A 13 -3.60 18.75 3.28
C ILE A 13 -3.01 17.49 2.63
N ALA A 14 -2.02 17.65 1.73
CA ALA A 14 -1.35 16.54 1.06
C ALA A 14 -0.23 15.89 1.90
N TYR A 15 0.07 16.43 3.08
CA TYR A 15 1.15 15.96 3.92
C TYR A 15 0.68 14.92 4.95
N GLY A 16 1.23 13.71 4.87
CA GLY A 16 1.12 12.75 5.96
C GLY A 16 1.80 13.27 7.24
N TYR A 17 1.47 12.70 8.40
CA TYR A 17 1.97 13.14 9.71
C TYR A 17 3.51 13.22 9.82
N ILE A 18 4.26 12.45 9.02
CA ILE A 18 5.72 12.52 8.93
C ILE A 18 6.18 13.84 8.31
N LYS A 19 5.52 14.32 7.26
CA LYS A 19 5.83 15.63 6.65
C LYS A 19 5.39 16.78 7.56
N LEU A 20 4.27 16.62 8.27
CA LEU A 20 3.81 17.58 9.27
C LEU A 20 4.84 17.76 10.41
N LYS A 21 5.48 16.67 10.86
CA LYS A 21 6.61 16.73 11.81
C LYS A 21 7.75 17.64 11.32
N HIS A 22 8.12 17.55 10.04
CA HIS A 22 9.21 18.34 9.48
C HIS A 22 8.79 19.81 9.31
N HIS A 23 7.54 20.06 8.91
CA HIS A 23 6.99 21.41 8.81
C HIS A 23 6.97 22.12 10.18
N ILE A 24 6.42 21.48 11.21
CA ILE A 24 6.40 22.01 12.59
C ILE A 24 7.82 22.28 13.12
N LYS A 25 8.78 21.41 12.78
CA LYS A 25 10.19 21.63 13.14
C LYS A 25 10.76 22.88 12.45
N ARG A 26 10.41 23.14 11.19
CA ARG A 26 10.93 24.26 10.40
C ARG A 26 10.30 25.59 10.81
N GLU A 27 8.98 25.65 10.94
CA GLU A 27 8.25 26.89 11.22
C GLU A 27 8.27 27.27 12.71
N HIS A 28 8.19 26.29 13.61
CA HIS A 28 8.04 26.52 15.05
C HIS A 28 9.22 26.03 15.89
N GLY A 29 10.23 25.38 15.29
CA GLY A 29 11.39 24.85 16.02
C GLY A 29 11.08 23.66 16.93
N VAL A 30 9.84 23.14 16.92
CA VAL A 30 9.41 22.10 17.87
C VAL A 30 9.80 20.71 17.36
N ILE A 31 10.56 19.97 18.18
CA ILE A 31 10.93 18.59 17.89
C ILE A 31 9.88 17.64 18.47
N VAL A 32 9.00 17.14 17.62
CA VAL A 32 7.97 16.17 18.00
C VAL A 32 8.31 14.77 17.47
N ASN A 33 8.16 13.76 18.31
CA ASN A 33 8.30 12.36 17.89
C ASN A 33 7.15 11.98 16.92
N HIS A 34 7.43 11.16 15.90
CA HIS A 34 6.43 10.66 14.95
C HIS A 34 5.23 9.99 15.64
N LYS A 35 5.43 9.29 16.77
CA LYS A 35 4.34 8.71 17.56
C LYS A 35 3.43 9.76 18.18
N LYS A 36 4.00 10.87 18.69
CA LYS A 36 3.24 11.97 19.29
C LYS A 36 2.48 12.75 18.21
N MET A 37 3.11 12.96 17.04
CA MET A 37 2.43 13.53 15.87
C MET A 37 1.21 12.71 15.47
N HIS A 38 1.36 11.38 15.33
CA HIS A 38 0.22 10.51 14.99
C HIS A 38 -0.93 10.63 16.00
N ARG A 39 -0.64 10.66 17.31
CA ARG A 39 -1.68 10.81 18.34
C ARG A 39 -2.41 12.15 18.22
N LEU A 40 -1.67 13.25 18.03
CA LEU A 40 -2.27 14.57 17.81
C LEU A 40 -3.13 14.60 16.55
N CYS A 41 -2.63 14.04 15.44
CA CYS A 41 -3.41 13.94 14.21
C CYS A 41 -4.69 13.09 14.38
N LYS A 42 -4.66 12.08 15.26
CA LYS A 42 -5.82 11.25 15.59
C LYS A 42 -6.85 11.99 16.45
N GLU A 43 -6.39 12.76 17.44
CA GLU A 43 -7.25 13.59 18.29
C GLU A 43 -7.92 14.73 17.52
N LEU A 44 -7.21 15.27 16.52
CA LEU A 44 -7.72 16.33 15.62
C LEU A 44 -8.54 15.80 14.44
N ASP A 45 -8.72 14.47 14.32
CA ASP A 45 -9.43 13.80 13.21
C ASP A 45 -8.94 14.18 11.80
N ILE A 46 -7.64 14.50 11.66
CA ILE A 46 -7.00 14.84 10.37
C ILE A 46 -6.29 13.65 9.71
N LEU A 47 -6.34 12.47 10.33
CA LEU A 47 -5.78 11.26 9.75
C LEU A 47 -6.65 10.77 8.58
N ARG A 48 -6.00 10.49 7.46
CA ARG A 48 -6.69 9.89 6.31
C ARG A 48 -7.26 8.53 6.70
N LEU A 49 -8.47 8.25 6.20
CA LEU A 49 -9.11 6.93 6.32
C LEU A 49 -8.14 5.81 5.91
N GLN A 50 -8.22 4.70 6.64
CA GLN A 50 -7.44 3.51 6.32
C GLN A 50 -7.78 3.05 4.89
N ARG A 51 -6.74 2.74 4.12
CA ARG A 51 -6.91 2.24 2.74
C ARG A 51 -7.79 0.99 2.76
N GLU A 52 -8.90 1.03 2.05
CA GLU A 52 -9.72 -0.15 1.80
C GLU A 52 -8.94 -1.15 0.94
N ILE A 53 -8.76 -2.36 1.47
CA ILE A 53 -8.19 -3.47 0.72
C ILE A 53 -9.32 -4.05 -0.12
N LYS A 54 -9.31 -3.77 -1.42
CA LYS A 54 -10.25 -4.39 -2.36
C LYS A 54 -9.87 -5.86 -2.53
N GLU A 55 -10.84 -6.75 -2.34
CA GLU A 55 -10.67 -8.17 -2.65
C GLU A 55 -10.27 -8.35 -4.12
N LYS A 56 -9.28 -9.20 -4.37
CA LYS A 56 -8.88 -9.52 -5.75
C LYS A 56 -9.94 -10.43 -6.36
N THR A 57 -10.73 -9.90 -7.29
CA THR A 57 -11.63 -10.73 -8.11
C THR A 57 -10.79 -11.74 -8.90
N LYS A 58 -11.09 -13.04 -8.77
CA LYS A 58 -10.47 -14.09 -9.59
C LYS A 58 -10.89 -13.87 -11.05
N LYS A 59 -9.94 -13.56 -11.92
CA LYS A 59 -10.20 -13.30 -13.36
C LYS A 59 -10.56 -14.56 -14.15
N HIS A 60 -10.23 -15.75 -13.64
CA HIS A 60 -10.49 -17.02 -14.30
C HIS A 60 -10.83 -18.08 -13.25
N ILE A 61 -11.91 -18.83 -13.48
CA ILE A 61 -12.32 -19.97 -12.66
C ILE A 61 -11.74 -21.23 -13.33
N ALA A 62 -11.12 -22.14 -12.57
CA ALA A 62 -10.70 -23.43 -13.10
C ALA A 62 -11.95 -24.24 -13.49
N VAL A 63 -12.02 -24.70 -14.73
CA VAL A 63 -13.17 -25.44 -15.26
C VAL A 63 -12.76 -26.90 -15.46
N ASN A 64 -13.48 -27.82 -14.80
CA ASN A 64 -13.30 -29.25 -15.03
C ASN A 64 -13.82 -29.60 -16.44
N ARG A 65 -13.00 -30.30 -17.23
CA ARG A 65 -13.36 -30.73 -18.60
C ARG A 65 -13.32 -32.26 -18.67
N THR A 66 -14.32 -32.86 -19.31
CA THR A 66 -14.32 -34.30 -19.61
C THR A 66 -13.53 -34.56 -20.88
N ILE A 67 -12.48 -35.37 -20.80
CA ILE A 67 -11.60 -35.72 -21.93
C ILE A 67 -12.04 -37.09 -22.45
N THR A 68 -12.48 -37.16 -23.70
CA THR A 68 -13.01 -38.37 -24.34
C THR A 68 -12.05 -38.99 -25.37
N GLY A 69 -10.96 -38.30 -25.72
CA GLY A 69 -9.99 -38.77 -26.71
C GLY A 69 -8.61 -38.12 -26.59
N SER A 70 -7.64 -38.68 -27.32
CA SER A 70 -6.26 -38.16 -27.35
C SER A 70 -6.20 -36.73 -27.94
N ASN A 71 -5.27 -35.91 -27.45
CA ASN A 71 -5.00 -34.53 -27.90
C ASN A 71 -6.12 -33.49 -27.70
N GLN A 72 -7.12 -33.75 -26.85
CA GLN A 72 -8.21 -32.78 -26.61
C GLN A 72 -7.87 -31.67 -25.61
N LEU A 73 -6.89 -31.90 -24.73
CA LEU A 73 -6.37 -30.90 -23.79
C LEU A 73 -4.89 -31.15 -23.57
N TRP A 74 -4.12 -30.07 -23.61
CA TRP A 74 -2.71 -30.07 -23.23
C TRP A 74 -2.53 -29.09 -22.07
N GLU A 75 -2.27 -29.64 -20.89
CA GLU A 75 -1.92 -28.86 -19.71
C GLU A 75 -0.41 -28.98 -19.50
N MET A 76 0.26 -27.83 -19.39
CA MET A 76 1.70 -27.76 -19.13
C MET A 76 1.89 -26.86 -17.92
N ASP A 77 2.55 -27.37 -16.88
CA ASP A 77 3.02 -26.58 -15.75
C ASP A 77 4.46 -26.15 -16.00
N LEU A 78 4.74 -24.87 -15.82
CA LEU A 78 6.08 -24.31 -16.01
C LEU A 78 6.66 -23.95 -14.65
N LYS A 79 7.81 -24.51 -14.31
CA LYS A 79 8.44 -24.29 -13.00
C LYS A 79 9.65 -23.39 -13.13
N TYR A 80 9.62 -22.29 -12.39
CA TYR A 80 10.75 -21.38 -12.34
C TYR A 80 11.74 -21.81 -11.25
N GLY A 81 12.96 -22.17 -11.65
CA GLY A 81 14.05 -22.53 -10.74
C GLY A 81 15.10 -21.43 -10.67
N TYR A 82 15.59 -21.14 -9.46
CA TYR A 82 16.73 -20.23 -9.24
C TYR A 82 17.98 -21.04 -8.90
N ILE A 83 19.08 -20.78 -9.62
CA ILE A 83 20.37 -21.40 -9.32
C ILE A 83 21.20 -20.42 -8.48
N HIS A 84 21.34 -20.74 -7.20
CA HIS A 84 22.17 -19.96 -6.29
C HIS A 84 23.64 -19.99 -6.73
N GLY A 85 24.28 -18.82 -6.71
CA GLY A 85 25.69 -18.66 -7.11
C GLY A 85 25.93 -18.42 -8.60
N LYS A 86 24.89 -18.52 -9.44
CA LYS A 86 24.98 -18.11 -10.86
C LYS A 86 24.11 -16.92 -11.22
N ASP A 87 23.18 -16.51 -10.36
CA ASP A 87 22.14 -15.50 -10.67
C ASP A 87 21.41 -15.77 -11.99
N ILE A 88 21.27 -17.04 -12.34
CA ILE A 88 20.55 -17.50 -13.51
C ILE A 88 19.25 -18.14 -13.04
N PHE A 89 18.18 -17.75 -13.69
CA PHE A 89 16.89 -18.41 -13.57
C PHE A 89 16.66 -19.31 -14.79
N PHE A 90 16.02 -20.45 -14.58
CA PHE A 90 15.61 -21.34 -15.67
C PHE A 90 14.12 -21.68 -15.59
N MET A 91 13.60 -22.04 -16.76
CA MET A 91 12.22 -22.40 -17.03
C MET A 91 12.02 -23.91 -16.99
#